data_AF-A0A9X6U5Z6-F1
#
_entry.id   AF-A0A9X6U5Z6-F1
#
_cell.length_a   1.000
_cell.length_b   1.000
_cell.length_c   1.000
_cell.angle_alpha   90.00
_cell.angle_beta   90.00
_cell.angle_gamma   90.00
#
_symmetry.space_group_name_H-M   'P 1'
#
loop_
_entity.id
_entity.type
_entity.pdbx_description
1 polymer ?
#
loop_
_entity_poly.entity_id
_entity_poly.type
_entity_poly.pdbx_seq_one_letter_code
_entity_poly.pdbx_strand_id
1 'polypeptide(L)'
;MDKKCHSDENKKWSALDSSNPHPSFKNASVSEAAAQESKTYQISEESITIVDSADVEVTTTDTKAALSIQAALQAAIVVIISISIADSE
;
A
#
# COMPACT_ATOMS: atom_id res chain seq x y z
N MET A 1 33.59 22.30 -12.64
CA MET A 1 33.33 23.73 -12.35
C MET A 1 32.08 23.84 -11.51
N ASP A 2 32.22 24.01 -10.20
CA ASP A 2 31.11 24.30 -9.29
C ASP A 2 30.57 25.70 -9.60
N LYS A 3 29.38 25.77 -10.21
CA LYS A 3 28.69 27.04 -10.40
C LYS A 3 28.02 27.42 -9.10
N LYS A 4 28.67 28.31 -8.34
CA LYS A 4 28.12 28.90 -7.13
C LYS A 4 26.98 29.85 -7.52
N CYS A 5 25.74 29.41 -7.35
CA CYS A 5 24.55 30.23 -7.61
C CYS A 5 24.48 31.33 -6.54
N HIS A 6 24.74 32.58 -6.93
CA HIS A 6 24.44 33.74 -6.10
C HIS A 6 22.95 34.06 -6.23
N SER A 7 22.19 33.87 -5.17
CA SER A 7 20.78 34.28 -5.10
C SER A 7 20.70 35.79 -4.85
N ASP A 8 20.54 36.58 -5.92
CA ASP A 8 20.17 37.98 -5.81
C ASP A 8 18.69 38.06 -5.38
N GLU A 9 18.42 38.66 -4.21
CA GLU A 9 17.07 38.73 -3.60
C GLU A 9 16.02 39.50 -4.43
N ASN A 10 16.41 40.10 -5.56
CA ASN A 10 15.52 40.85 -6.46
C ASN A 10 15.24 40.17 -7.81
N LYS A 11 15.69 38.92 -8.05
CA LYS A 11 15.42 38.22 -9.32
C LYS A 11 14.09 37.46 -9.29
N LYS A 12 13.15 37.85 -10.16
CA LYS A 12 11.95 37.06 -10.48
C LYS A 12 12.36 35.76 -11.17
N TRP A 13 11.75 34.65 -10.76
CA TRP A 13 12.00 33.34 -11.34
C TRP A 13 11.67 33.30 -12.84
N SER A 14 12.51 32.65 -13.65
CA SER A 14 12.34 32.46 -15.10
C SER A 14 12.71 31.03 -15.49
N ALA A 15 11.84 30.36 -16.25
CA ALA A 15 12.04 28.98 -16.70
C ALA A 15 13.20 28.80 -17.70
N LEU A 16 13.61 29.89 -18.36
CA LEU A 16 14.69 29.88 -19.34
C LEU A 16 16.05 30.24 -18.73
N ASP A 17 16.10 30.58 -17.43
CA ASP A 17 17.33 30.89 -16.72
C ASP A 17 17.82 29.66 -15.95
N SER A 18 18.81 28.97 -16.51
CA SER A 18 19.41 27.78 -15.89
C SER A 18 20.11 28.05 -14.55
N SER A 19 20.34 29.33 -14.20
CA SER A 19 20.98 29.70 -12.92
C SER A 19 19.97 29.95 -11.80
N ASN A 20 18.66 29.93 -12.09
CA ASN A 20 17.60 30.15 -11.11
C ASN A 20 16.75 28.87 -10.92
N PRO A 21 16.95 28.11 -9.82
CA PRO A 21 16.17 26.90 -9.57
C PRO A 21 14.69 27.23 -9.37
N HIS A 22 13.81 26.36 -9.89
CA HIS A 22 12.37 26.55 -9.80
C HIS A 22 11.87 26.51 -8.35
N PRO A 23 10.97 27.42 -7.94
CA PRO A 23 10.57 27.61 -6.53
C PRO A 23 9.90 26.38 -5.91
N SER A 24 9.36 25.47 -6.72
CA SER A 24 8.81 24.19 -6.23
C SER A 24 9.87 23.15 -5.87
N PHE A 25 11.13 23.35 -6.24
CA PHE A 25 12.25 22.53 -5.75
C PHE A 25 12.92 23.24 -4.58
N LYS A 26 12.14 23.58 -3.55
CA LYS A 26 12.70 23.49 -2.21
C LYS A 26 13.03 22.02 -2.02
N ASN A 27 14.30 21.74 -1.71
CA ASN A 27 14.91 20.53 -1.18
C ASN A 27 14.02 19.74 -0.19
N ALA A 28 12.87 19.28 -0.65
CA ALA A 28 11.92 18.50 0.08
C ALA A 28 12.37 17.05 -0.08
N SER A 29 13.29 16.64 0.79
CA SER A 29 13.32 15.25 1.20
C SER A 29 11.98 14.96 1.87
N VAL A 30 10.94 14.74 1.08
CA VAL A 30 9.65 14.26 1.56
C VAL A 30 9.89 12.81 1.92
N SER A 31 10.27 12.56 3.17
CA SER A 31 10.22 11.22 3.74
C SER A 31 8.76 10.94 4.05
N GLU A 32 8.02 10.46 3.07
CA GLU A 32 6.69 9.89 3.28
C GLU A 32 6.87 8.59 4.07
N ALA A 33 6.80 8.70 5.41
CA ALA A 33 6.65 7.52 6.23
C ALA A 33 5.27 6.93 5.91
N ALA A 34 5.26 5.90 5.05
CA ALA A 34 4.07 5.12 4.73
C ALA A 34 3.61 4.36 5.99
N ALA A 35 2.89 5.05 6.88
CA ALA A 35 2.22 4.41 8.01
C ALA A 35 0.95 3.72 7.49
N GLN A 36 1.11 2.51 6.95
CA GLN A 36 -0.01 1.67 6.57
C GLN A 36 -0.66 1.08 7.83
N GLU A 37 -1.63 1.78 8.41
CA GLU A 37 -2.48 1.21 9.45
C GLU A 37 -3.55 0.30 8.82
N SER A 38 -3.36 -1.01 8.94
CA SER A 38 -4.38 -2.01 8.56
C SER A 38 -5.06 -2.54 9.82
N LYS A 39 -6.29 -2.08 10.08
CA LYS A 39 -7.16 -2.61 11.16
C LYS A 39 -8.25 -3.46 10.51
N THR A 40 -8.14 -4.78 10.64
CA THR A 40 -9.13 -5.72 10.12
C THR A 40 -9.81 -6.43 11.30
N TYR A 41 -11.12 -6.22 11.47
CA TYR A 41 -11.94 -6.91 12.47
C TYR A 41 -12.90 -7.85 11.75
N GLN A 42 -12.95 -9.11 12.17
CA GLN A 42 -13.76 -10.17 11.56
C GLN A 42 -14.76 -10.72 12.60
N ILE A 43 -15.90 -10.07 12.82
CA ILE A 43 -16.91 -10.47 13.84
C ILE A 43 -17.93 -11.45 13.25
N SER A 44 -18.06 -12.68 13.79
CA SER A 44 -18.91 -13.77 13.25
C SER A 44 -20.04 -14.03 14.21
N GLU A 45 -21.27 -13.84 13.74
CA GLU A 45 -22.47 -14.15 14.51
C GLU A 45 -23.34 -15.04 13.62
N GLU A 46 -23.50 -16.31 13.99
CA GLU A 46 -24.35 -17.28 13.29
C GLU A 46 -25.43 -17.79 14.26
N SER A 47 -26.69 -17.79 13.83
CA SER A 47 -27.83 -18.31 14.60
C SER A 47 -28.72 -19.15 13.70
N ILE A 48 -28.89 -20.43 14.06
CA ILE A 48 -29.69 -21.40 13.31
C ILE A 48 -30.77 -21.93 14.25
N THR A 49 -32.04 -21.72 13.90
CA THR A 49 -33.19 -22.21 14.67
C THR A 49 -34.02 -23.15 13.80
N ILE A 50 -34.22 -24.39 14.28
CA ILE A 50 -35.03 -25.42 13.64
C ILE A 50 -36.26 -25.67 14.53
N VAL A 51 -37.47 -25.58 13.96
CA VAL A 51 -38.73 -25.80 14.69
C VAL A 51 -39.61 -26.76 13.91
N ASP A 52 -40.20 -27.75 14.61
CA ASP A 52 -41.16 -28.71 14.08
C ASP A 52 -40.71 -29.38 12.76
N SER A 53 -39.49 -29.91 12.73
CA SER A 53 -38.89 -30.53 11.53
C SER A 53 -38.34 -31.93 11.82
N ALA A 54 -38.39 -32.81 10.82
CA ALA A 54 -37.75 -34.12 10.78
C ALA A 54 -36.86 -34.22 9.53
N ASP A 55 -35.75 -34.95 9.61
CA ASP A 55 -34.74 -35.06 8.54
C ASP A 55 -34.19 -33.71 8.04
N VAL A 56 -33.58 -32.93 8.93
CA VAL A 56 -32.88 -31.69 8.54
C VAL A 56 -31.37 -31.84 8.64
N GLU A 57 -30.68 -31.64 7.52
CA GLU A 57 -29.22 -31.52 7.45
C GLU A 57 -28.85 -30.04 7.24
N VAL A 58 -28.01 -29.51 8.13
CA VAL A 58 -27.53 -28.12 8.06
C VAL A 58 -26.02 -28.13 7.86
N THR A 59 -25.57 -27.55 6.76
CA THR A 59 -24.15 -27.36 6.46
C THR A 59 -23.85 -25.87 6.43
N THR A 60 -23.05 -25.37 7.39
CA THR A 60 -22.57 -23.98 7.38
C THR A 60 -21.08 -23.91 7.04
N THR A 61 -20.67 -22.85 6.35
CA THR A 61 -19.27 -22.63 5.96
C THR A 61 -18.94 -21.16 6.18
N ASP A 62 -18.28 -20.87 7.29
CA ASP A 62 -17.81 -19.52 7.60
C ASP A 62 -16.52 -19.21 6.82
N THR A 63 -16.53 -18.14 6.03
CA THR A 63 -15.46 -17.79 5.08
C THR A 63 -14.35 -16.95 5.72
N LYS A 64 -14.23 -16.97 7.04
CA LYS A 64 -13.23 -16.17 7.78
C LYS A 64 -11.82 -16.71 7.72
N ALA A 65 -11.69 -18.03 7.70
CA ALA A 65 -10.40 -18.67 7.42
C ALA A 65 -9.96 -18.47 5.95
N ALA A 66 -10.90 -18.28 5.03
CA ALA A 66 -10.57 -18.10 3.61
C ALA A 66 -9.90 -16.75 3.32
N LEU A 67 -10.22 -15.70 4.08
CA LEU A 67 -9.60 -14.38 3.90
C LEU A 67 -8.12 -14.38 4.28
N SER A 68 -7.73 -15.05 5.37
CA SER A 68 -6.32 -15.18 5.74
C SER A 68 -5.55 -16.06 4.76
N ILE A 69 -6.18 -17.12 4.23
CA ILE A 69 -5.60 -17.95 3.17
C ILE A 69 -5.43 -17.16 1.87
N GLN A 70 -6.42 -16.34 1.47
CA GLN A 70 -6.32 -15.50 0.28
C GLN A 70 -5.19 -14.48 0.40
N ALA A 71 -5.04 -13.84 1.56
CA ALA A 71 -3.94 -12.92 1.83
C ALA A 71 -2.57 -13.63 1.84
N ALA A 72 -2.48 -14.81 2.46
CA ALA A 72 -1.25 -15.62 2.49
C ALA A 72 -0.83 -16.05 1.08
N LEU A 73 -1.78 -16.46 0.25
CA LEU A 73 -1.53 -16.82 -1.15
C LEU A 73 -1.04 -15.60 -1.94
N GLN A 74 -1.68 -14.44 -1.77
CA GLN A 74 -1.26 -13.19 -2.41
C GLN A 74 0.18 -12.82 -2.02
N ALA A 75 0.53 -12.92 -0.74
CA ALA A 75 1.87 -12.64 -0.24
C ALA A 75 2.91 -13.64 -0.78
N ALA A 76 2.57 -14.94 -0.81
CA ALA A 76 3.44 -15.98 -1.36
C ALA A 76 3.76 -15.73 -2.84
N ILE A 77 2.76 -15.36 -3.65
CA ILE A 77 2.96 -15.03 -5.07
C ILE A 77 3.92 -13.85 -5.23
N VAL A 78 3.73 -12.79 -4.44
CA VAL A 78 4.62 -11.60 -4.47
C VAL A 78 6.06 -11.97 -4.13
N VAL A 79 6.27 -12.79 -3.09
CA VAL A 79 7.60 -13.28 -2.70
C VAL A 79 8.25 -14.09 -3.82
N ILE A 80 7.51 -15.03 -4.42
CA ILE A 80 8.02 -15.86 -5.52
C ILE A 80 8.44 -14.99 -6.72
N ILE A 81 7.61 -14.03 -7.13
CA ILE A 81 7.93 -13.11 -8.23
C ILE A 81 9.17 -12.29 -7.89
N SER A 82 9.29 -11.78 -6.66
CA SER A 82 10.44 -10.97 -6.25
C SER A 82 11.76 -11.73 -6.32
N ILE A 83 11.78 -12.99 -5.88
CA ILE A 83 12.97 -13.86 -5.93
C ILE A 83 13.29 -14.22 -7.39
N SER A 84 12.28 -14.57 -8.18
CA SER A 84 12.47 -14.99 -9.58
C SER A 84 13.08 -13.89 -10.44
N ILE A 85 12.68 -12.63 -10.21
CA ILE A 85 13.25 -11.47 -10.90
C ILE A 85 14.65 -11.15 -10.35
N ALA A 86 14.85 -11.21 -9.02
CA ALA A 86 16.13 -10.90 -8.40
C ALA A 86 17.26 -11.88 -8.78
N ASP A 87 16.94 -13.12 -9.13
CA ASP A 87 17.90 -14.14 -9.57
C ASP A 87 18.19 -14.08 -11.09
N SER A 88 17.41 -13.31 -11.86
CA SER A 88 17.57 -13.19 -13.32
C SER A 88 18.53 -12.06 -13.75
N GLU A 89 19.23 -11.42 -12.81
CA GLU A 89 20.20 -10.32 -13.03
C GLU A 89 21.65 -10.75 -12.73
#